data_AF-A0A929YB39-F1
#
_entry.id   AF-A0A929YB39-F1
#
_cell.length_a   1.000
_cell.length_b   1.000
_cell.length_c   1.000
_cell.angle_alpha   90.00
_cell.angle_beta   90.00
_cell.angle_gamma   90.00
#
_symmetry.space_group_name_H-M   'P 1'
#
loop_
_entity.id
_entity.type
_entity.pdbx_description
1 polymer ?
#
loop_
_entity_poly.entity_id
_entity_poly.type
_entity_poly.pdbx_seq_one_letter_code
_entity_poly.pdbx_strand_id
1 'polypeptide(L)'
;MGLKAVQITDVKKIELVDTSEAEIRENHAVIDVKAMGICGSDVHAYAGKSPNVKYPVIIGHETAGIVTRIAEGSSNKNDIQVGDRV
;
A
#
# COMPACT_ATOMS: atom_id res chain seq x y z
N MET A 1 8.89 -14.24 9.47
CA MET A 1 7.67 -13.48 9.85
C MET A 1 7.32 -12.61 8.66
N GLY A 2 6.11 -12.71 8.13
CA GLY A 2 5.68 -11.92 6.96
C GLY A 2 5.45 -10.45 7.30
N LEU A 3 5.28 -9.62 6.27
CA LEU A 3 4.78 -8.26 6.44
C LEU A 3 3.30 -8.32 6.82
N LYS A 4 2.79 -7.32 7.54
CA LYS A 4 1.37 -7.26 7.90
C LYS A 4 0.65 -6.18 7.11
N ALA A 5 -0.57 -6.46 6.69
CA ALA A 5 -1.43 -5.50 6.00
C ALA A 5 -2.85 -5.52 6.57
N VAL A 6 -3.51 -4.37 6.55
CA VAL A 6 -4.94 -4.26 6.84
C VAL A 6 -5.70 -4.51 5.54
N GLN A 7 -6.52 -5.57 5.52
CA GLN A 7 -7.28 -5.98 4.35
C GLN A 7 -8.78 -5.97 4.66
N ILE A 8 -9.56 -5.31 3.80
CA ILE A 8 -11.02 -5.46 3.80
C ILE A 8 -11.32 -6.71 2.98
N THR A 9 -11.77 -7.76 3.65
CA THR A 9 -11.98 -9.09 3.03
C THR A 9 -13.40 -9.26 2.50
N ASP A 10 -14.37 -8.52 3.05
CA ASP A 10 -15.76 -8.45 2.58
C ASP A 10 -16.44 -7.18 3.16
N VAL A 11 -17.69 -6.92 2.78
CA VAL A 11 -18.52 -5.85 3.34
C VAL A 11 -18.58 -5.98 4.86
N LYS A 12 -18.20 -4.91 5.55
CA LYS A 12 -18.09 -4.80 7.00
C LYS A 12 -17.14 -5.85 7.63
N LYS A 13 -16.16 -6.34 6.87
CA LYS A 13 -15.19 -7.31 7.35
C LYS A 13 -13.76 -6.85 7.06
N ILE A 14 -12.96 -6.70 8.11
CA ILE A 14 -11.57 -6.25 8.03
C ILE A 14 -10.68 -7.18 8.85
N GLU A 15 -9.52 -7.52 8.31
CA GLU A 15 -8.57 -8.46 8.92
C GLU A 15 -7.15 -7.93 8.81
N LEU A 16 -6.32 -8.27 9.79
CA LEU A 16 -4.86 -8.10 9.71
C LEU A 16 -4.29 -9.39 9.12
N VAL A 17 -3.75 -9.30 7.91
CA VAL A 17 -3.23 -10.46 7.17
C VAL A 17 -1.71 -10.40 7.08
N ASP A 18 -1.08 -11.58 7.04
CA ASP A 18 0.33 -11.69 6.68
C ASP A 18 0.46 -11.69 5.14
N THR A 19 1.44 -10.96 4.64
CA THR A 19 1.78 -10.87 3.21
C THR A 19 3.24 -11.22 2.98
N SER A 20 3.56 -11.60 1.74
CA SER A 20 4.95 -11.68 1.29
C SER A 20 5.58 -10.30 1.24
N GLU A 21 6.90 -10.26 1.14
CA GLU A 21 7.59 -9.03 0.78
C GLU A 21 7.11 -8.50 -0.59
N ALA A 22 7.19 -7.19 -0.75
CA ALA A 22 6.94 -6.55 -2.03
C ALA A 22 8.01 -6.96 -3.04
N GLU A 23 7.58 -7.53 -4.16
CA GLU A 23 8.44 -7.80 -5.31
C GLU A 23 8.88 -6.48 -5.95
N ILE A 24 10.18 -6.34 -6.21
CA ILE A 24 10.68 -5.20 -6.96
C ILE A 24 10.36 -5.39 -8.46
N ARG A 25 9.73 -4.39 -9.06
CA ARG A 25 9.33 -4.40 -10.48
C ARG A 25 9.88 -3.15 -11.16
N GLU A 26 10.14 -3.24 -12.46
CA GLU A 26 10.61 -2.09 -13.25
C GLU A 26 9.70 -0.88 -13.04
N ASN A 27 10.30 0.31 -12.89
CA ASN A 27 9.59 1.57 -12.62
C ASN A 27 8.76 1.59 -11.31
N HIS A 28 9.09 0.74 -10.33
CA HIS A 28 8.51 0.77 -8.99
C HIS A 28 9.59 0.98 -7.92
N ALA A 29 9.14 1.44 -6.75
CA ALA A 29 9.91 1.49 -5.52
C ALA A 29 9.19 0.69 -4.43
N VAL A 30 9.96 0.13 -3.49
CA VAL A 30 9.44 -0.48 -2.28
C VAL A 30 9.54 0.54 -1.16
N ILE A 31 8.43 0.75 -0.47
CA ILE A 31 8.31 1.71 0.64
C ILE A 31 8.03 0.93 1.92
N ASP A 32 8.83 1.19 2.94
CA ASP A 32 8.55 0.79 4.32
C ASP A 32 7.58 1.81 4.93
N VAL A 33 6.30 1.46 4.87
CA VAL A 33 5.18 2.30 5.32
C VAL A 33 5.27 2.51 6.83
N LYS A 34 5.34 3.78 7.26
CA LYS A 34 5.42 4.17 8.67
C LYS A 34 4.11 4.67 9.23
N ALA A 35 3.27 5.27 8.38
CA ALA A 35 1.95 5.73 8.75
C ALA A 35 0.99 5.64 7.56
N MET A 36 -0.30 5.47 7.85
CA MET A 36 -1.37 5.64 6.88
C MET A 36 -2.51 6.49 7.46
N GLY A 37 -3.09 7.33 6.62
CA GLY A 37 -4.37 7.97 6.85
C GLY A 37 -5.52 7.02 6.53
N ILE A 38 -6.68 7.28 7.13
CA ILE A 38 -7.94 6.63 6.77
C ILE A 38 -8.83 7.68 6.11
N CYS A 39 -9.12 7.46 4.84
CA CYS A 39 -9.96 8.35 4.06
C CYS A 39 -11.44 7.94 4.15
N GLY A 40 -12.36 8.85 3.83
CA GLY A 40 -13.79 8.53 3.72
C GLY A 40 -14.07 7.46 2.66
N SER A 41 -13.24 7.36 1.62
CA SER A 41 -13.33 6.32 0.60
C SER A 41 -13.05 4.91 1.15
N ASP A 42 -12.15 4.77 2.12
CA ASP A 42 -11.89 3.50 2.81
C ASP A 42 -13.11 3.08 3.65
N VAL A 43 -13.79 4.06 4.28
CA VAL A 43 -15.04 3.82 5.00
C VAL A 43 -16.16 3.37 4.05
N HIS A 44 -16.27 3.97 2.87
CA HIS A 44 -17.21 3.53 1.84
C HIS A 44 -16.87 2.14 1.31
N ALA A 45 -15.58 1.83 1.13
CA ALA A 45 -15.10 0.51 0.77
C ALA A 45 -15.47 -0.52 1.83
N TYR A 46 -15.24 -0.24 3.11
CA TYR A 46 -15.66 -1.11 4.21
C TYR A 46 -17.19 -1.30 4.25
N ALA A 47 -17.96 -0.25 3.96
CA ALA A 47 -19.41 -0.28 4.00
C ALA A 47 -20.08 -0.94 2.78
N GLY A 48 -19.34 -1.40 1.76
CA GLY A 48 -19.92 -1.95 0.53
C GLY A 48 -20.52 -0.90 -0.41
N LYS A 49 -20.11 0.37 -0.28
CA LYS A 49 -20.67 1.52 -1.01
C LYS A 49 -19.72 2.09 -2.07
N SER A 50 -18.52 1.56 -2.19
CA SER A 50 -17.56 2.00 -3.21
C SER A 50 -17.75 1.21 -4.50
N PRO A 51 -18.16 1.82 -5.62
CA PRO A 51 -18.41 1.10 -6.87
C PRO A 51 -17.13 0.56 -7.52
N ASN A 52 -15.96 1.06 -7.10
CA ASN A 52 -14.67 0.73 -7.71
C ASN A 52 -13.85 -0.28 -6.89
N VAL A 53 -14.38 -0.78 -5.77
CA VAL A 53 -13.67 -1.72 -4.89
C VAL A 53 -14.13 -3.14 -5.17
N LYS A 54 -13.15 -4.04 -5.36
CA LYS A 54 -13.36 -5.49 -5.38
C LYS A 54 -12.67 -6.08 -4.17
N TYR A 55 -13.38 -6.92 -3.42
CA TYR A 55 -12.80 -7.63 -2.28
C TYR A 55 -12.08 -8.91 -2.74
N PRO A 56 -11.01 -9.32 -2.04
CA PRO A 56 -10.38 -8.61 -0.93
C PRO A 56 -9.51 -7.43 -1.42
N VAL A 57 -9.39 -6.37 -0.61
CA VAL A 57 -8.56 -5.20 -0.93
C VAL A 57 -7.70 -4.76 0.26
N ILE A 58 -6.41 -4.51 0.02
CA ILE A 58 -5.52 -3.83 0.99
C ILE A 58 -5.70 -2.33 0.79
N ILE A 59 -6.05 -1.62 1.87
CA ILE A 59 -6.27 -0.17 1.86
C ILE A 59 -5.00 0.61 2.21
N GLY A 60 -5.09 1.94 2.22
CA GLY A 60 -3.96 2.83 2.53
C GLY A 60 -3.42 3.57 1.31
N HIS A 61 -4.29 4.31 0.62
CA HIS A 61 -3.88 5.20 -0.47
C HIS A 61 -3.36 6.56 0.02
N GLU A 62 -3.47 6.83 1.32
CA GLU A 62 -2.85 7.95 2.01
C GLU A 62 -1.76 7.40 2.92
N THR A 63 -0.53 7.28 2.44
CA THR A 63 0.58 6.68 3.20
C THR A 63 1.80 7.59 3.23
N ALA A 64 2.61 7.42 4.27
CA ALA A 64 3.93 8.01 4.39
C ALA A 64 4.93 6.95 4.87
N GLY A 65 6.13 6.96 4.31
CA GLY A 65 7.13 5.93 4.59
C GLY A 65 8.54 6.30 4.17
N ILE A 66 9.39 5.27 4.12
CA ILE A 66 10.79 5.36 3.71
C ILE A 66 11.01 4.47 2.49
N VAL A 67 11.63 5.00 1.43
CA VAL A 67 12.03 4.20 0.28
C VAL A 67 13.13 3.22 0.69
N THR A 68 12.90 1.92 0.53
CA THR A 68 13.88 0.86 0.89
C THR A 68 14.53 0.21 -0.32
N ARG A 69 13.85 0.17 -1.47
CA ARG A 69 14.38 -0.35 -2.72
C ARG A 69 13.81 0.42 -3.91
N ILE A 70 14.61 0.59 -4.96
CA ILE A 70 14.17 1.14 -6.25
C ILE A 70 14.62 0.16 -7.33
N ALA A 71 13.80 -0.09 -8.34
CA ALA A 71 14.16 -0.98 -9.43
C ALA A 71 15.28 -0.37 -10.28
N GLU A 72 16.30 -1.16 -10.57
CA GLU A 72 17.38 -0.78 -11.48
C GLU A 72 16.81 -0.45 -12.88
N GLY A 73 17.42 0.51 -13.57
CA GLY A 73 16.98 0.93 -14.90
C GLY A 73 15.68 1.75 -14.93
N SER A 74 15.05 2.01 -13.79
CA SER A 74 13.82 2.82 -13.72
C SER A 74 14.07 4.25 -14.18
N SER A 75 13.09 4.82 -14.89
CA SER A 75 13.10 6.24 -15.27
C SER A 75 12.83 7.13 -14.04
N ASN A 76 13.85 7.31 -13.21
CA ASN A 76 13.77 8.08 -11.97
C ASN A 76 13.85 9.59 -12.21
N LYS A 77 12.82 10.16 -12.85
CA LYS A 77 12.79 11.57 -13.26
C LYS A 77 12.81 12.55 -12.07
N ASN A 78 12.38 12.10 -10.90
CA ASN A 78 12.30 12.92 -9.69
C ASN A 78 13.51 12.70 -8.76
N ASP A 79 14.53 11.95 -9.20
CA ASP A 79 15.73 11.62 -8.43
C ASP A 79 15.43 11.07 -7.02
N ILE A 80 14.40 10.23 -6.89
CA ILE A 80 14.05 9.55 -5.63
C ILE A 80 15.16 8.57 -5.28
N GLN A 81 15.58 8.55 -4.02
CA GLN A 81 16.68 7.72 -3.54
C GLN A 81 16.23 6.78 -2.41
N VAL A 82 16.97 5.70 -2.21
CA VAL A 82 16.80 4.85 -1.04
C VAL A 82 17.10 5.68 0.21
N GLY A 83 16.20 5.64 1.19
CA GLY A 83 16.25 6.46 2.41
C GLY A 83 15.35 7.70 2.36
N ASP A 84 14.82 8.07 1.19
CA ASP A 84 13.91 9.21 1.08
C ASP A 84 12.60 8.98 1.84
N ARG A 85 12.06 10.08 2.36
CA ARG A 85 10.72 10.15 2.95
C ARG A 85 9.74 10.52 1.85
N VAL A 86 8.74 9.67 1.67
CA VAL A 86 7.68 9.83 0.64
C VAL A 86 6.31 9.62 1.26
#